data_AF-A0A3D1SLW7-F1
#
_entry.id   AF-A0A3D1SLW7-F1
#
_cell.length_a   1.000
_cell.length_b   1.000
_cell.length_c   1.000
_cell.angle_alpha   90.00
_cell.angle_beta   90.00
_cell.angle_gamma   90.00
#
_symmetry.space_group_name_H-M   'P 1'
#
loop_
_entity.id
_entity.type
_entity.pdbx_description
1 polymer ?
#
loop_
_entity_poly.entity_id
_entity_poly.type
_entity_poly.pdbx_seq_one_letter_code
_entity_poly.pdbx_strand_id
1 'polypeptide(L)'
;MQPSRGYIGDVLSEVLIVNAHTGEIKKYQPQNVPVWVDRVMPAQTVTDYLTWWGLYHAAPWFNPSGMGQQSPVGDPELLYNNVDQPVWLIPMTSSSTNDQSSTGIFLFDTHKNEAHFYPLSGVGIGSNVQSTFQSTSKNIRNYNVASLQLYQIYGTPTWIAIYVQSSGNGGFQSVGVVDARNLNGSNVQYEPTLSQALQDYQQWLTQQGNGGNTPSGGTTRSVLGTVLRISSVQQGNNTIYYIQIKGQNTIFTANLSLSAKLPLVQPGDIIKGDYTAGGTIVNFKTFDDLTINLGGTPTPTASPTGTPGTSPTPTPKH
;
A
#
# COMPACT_ATOMS: atom_id res chain seq x y z
N MET A 1 -42.98 32.72 -5.55
CA MET A 1 -42.45 31.57 -4.78
C MET A 1 -41.11 31.99 -4.23
N GLN A 2 -40.96 32.09 -2.91
CA GLN A 2 -39.64 32.28 -2.31
C GLN A 2 -38.86 30.97 -2.49
N PRO A 3 -37.60 31.00 -2.97
CA PRO A 3 -36.78 29.79 -2.99
C PRO A 3 -36.56 29.35 -1.55
N SER A 4 -37.16 28.23 -1.15
CA SER A 4 -36.82 27.57 0.11
C SER A 4 -35.46 26.91 -0.06
N ARG A 5 -34.41 27.55 0.46
CA ARG A 5 -33.10 26.90 0.63
C ARG A 5 -33.25 25.83 1.72
N GLY A 6 -33.42 24.58 1.30
CA GLY A 6 -33.31 23.41 2.16
C GLY A 6 -31.94 22.76 1.99
N TYR A 7 -31.47 22.08 3.03
CA TYR A 7 -30.38 21.10 2.88
C TYR A 7 -30.98 19.85 2.21
N ILE A 8 -30.32 19.36 1.17
CA ILE A 8 -30.67 18.11 0.48
C ILE A 8 -29.61 17.07 0.84
N GLY A 9 -30.03 15.82 1.03
CA GLY A 9 -29.15 14.71 1.41
C GLY A 9 -29.84 13.75 2.37
N ASP A 10 -29.63 12.46 2.15
CA ASP A 10 -30.14 11.42 3.04
C ASP A 10 -29.31 11.35 4.31
N VAL A 11 -29.96 11.14 5.45
CA VAL A 11 -29.28 10.92 6.74
C VAL A 11 -29.76 9.59 7.30
N LEU A 12 -28.82 8.72 7.69
CA LEU A 12 -29.16 7.47 8.37
C LEU A 12 -29.71 7.79 9.77
N SER A 13 -31.03 7.62 9.94
CA SER A 13 -31.72 7.89 11.21
C SER A 13 -31.85 6.65 12.08
N GLU A 14 -32.19 5.51 11.49
CA GLU A 14 -32.44 4.25 12.19
C GLU A 14 -32.00 3.06 11.32
N VAL A 15 -31.61 1.97 11.98
CA VAL A 15 -31.40 0.66 11.36
C VAL A 15 -32.47 -0.30 11.86
N LEU A 16 -33.14 -0.97 10.92
CA LEU A 16 -34.18 -1.97 11.21
C LEU A 16 -33.61 -3.37 10.96
N ILE A 17 -33.53 -4.19 12.01
CA ILE A 17 -33.14 -5.59 11.89
C ILE A 17 -34.39 -6.45 11.98
N VAL A 18 -34.59 -7.27 10.95
CA VAL A 18 -35.72 -8.19 10.87
C VAL A 18 -35.25 -9.59 11.22
N ASN A 19 -35.91 -10.23 12.18
CA ASN A 19 -35.72 -11.65 12.43
C ASN A 19 -36.32 -12.45 11.26
N ALA A 20 -35.48 -13.14 10.51
CA ALA A 20 -35.89 -13.87 9.31
C ALA A 20 -36.87 -15.02 9.58
N HIS A 21 -36.91 -15.57 10.81
CA HIS A 21 -37.81 -16.66 11.19
C HIS A 21 -39.16 -16.14 11.70
N THR A 22 -39.16 -15.11 12.56
CA THR A 22 -40.37 -14.61 13.23
C THR A 22 -40.99 -13.37 12.58
N GLY A 23 -40.24 -12.65 11.75
CA GLY A 23 -40.63 -11.35 11.20
C GLY A 23 -40.56 -10.19 12.20
N GLU A 24 -40.09 -10.42 13.43
CA GLU A 24 -39.94 -9.36 14.43
C GLU A 24 -38.93 -8.31 13.95
N ILE A 25 -39.32 -7.03 14.02
CA ILE A 25 -38.48 -5.90 13.62
C ILE A 25 -37.98 -5.20 14.87
N LYS A 26 -36.66 -5.13 15.03
CA LYS A 26 -36.01 -4.36 16.09
C LYS A 26 -35.32 -3.13 15.51
N LYS A 27 -35.59 -1.97 16.11
CA LYS A 27 -34.99 -0.70 15.72
C LYS A 27 -33.72 -0.44 16.51
N TYR A 28 -32.73 0.13 15.84
CA TYR A 28 -31.47 0.57 16.43
C TYR A 28 -31.13 1.98 15.96
N GLN A 29 -30.53 2.75 16.85
CA GLN A 29 -29.75 3.92 16.44
C GLN A 29 -28.45 3.42 15.78
N PRO A 30 -27.89 4.11 14.76
CA PRO A 30 -26.71 3.65 14.03
C PRO A 30 -25.52 3.23 14.93
N GLN A 31 -25.24 4.02 15.97
CA GLN A 31 -24.16 3.78 16.93
C GLN A 31 -24.42 2.61 17.90
N ASN A 32 -25.64 2.10 17.96
CA ASN A 32 -26.07 1.03 18.88
C ASN A 32 -26.39 -0.27 18.15
N VAL A 33 -26.10 -0.35 16.85
CA VAL A 33 -26.33 -1.56 16.07
C VAL A 33 -25.42 -2.69 16.58
N PRO A 34 -25.90 -3.95 16.63
CA PRO A 34 -25.05 -5.08 17.01
C PRO A 34 -23.78 -5.18 16.17
N VAL A 35 -22.68 -5.57 16.80
CA VAL A 35 -21.34 -5.64 16.20
C VAL A 35 -21.22 -6.54 14.96
N TRP A 36 -22.13 -7.50 14.79
CA TRP A 36 -22.15 -8.39 13.62
C TRP A 36 -22.74 -7.75 12.35
N VAL A 37 -23.30 -6.54 12.46
CA VAL A 37 -23.86 -5.82 11.30
C VAL A 37 -22.77 -4.94 10.70
N ASP A 38 -22.23 -5.36 9.56
CA ASP A 38 -21.11 -4.65 8.95
C ASP A 38 -21.53 -3.41 8.15
N ARG A 39 -22.69 -3.47 7.48
CA ARG A 39 -23.16 -2.45 6.53
C ARG A 39 -24.24 -1.58 7.14
N VAL A 40 -23.90 -0.84 8.20
CA VAL A 40 -24.82 0.08 8.88
C VAL A 40 -25.11 1.31 8.01
N MET A 41 -24.07 2.04 7.59
CA MET A 41 -24.18 3.10 6.60
C MET A 41 -24.29 2.50 5.18
N PRO A 42 -25.35 2.83 4.41
CA PRO A 42 -25.51 2.35 3.05
C PRO A 42 -24.40 2.87 2.13
N ALA A 43 -23.85 2.00 1.28
CA ALA A 43 -22.79 2.36 0.34
C ALA A 43 -23.19 3.54 -0.57
N GLN A 44 -24.42 3.56 -1.10
CA GLN A 44 -24.90 4.66 -1.94
C GLN A 44 -24.90 6.00 -1.21
N THR A 45 -25.35 6.04 0.05
CA THR A 45 -25.33 7.27 0.86
C THR A 45 -23.91 7.78 1.07
N VAL A 46 -22.95 6.87 1.26
CA VAL A 46 -21.52 7.23 1.36
C VAL A 46 -21.01 7.78 0.03
N THR A 47 -21.33 7.15 -1.10
CA THR A 47 -21.00 7.64 -2.44
C THR A 47 -21.55 9.05 -2.67
N ASP A 48 -22.81 9.29 -2.29
CA ASP A 48 -23.43 10.60 -2.42
C ASP A 48 -22.67 11.63 -1.58
N TYR A 49 -22.46 11.36 -0.28
CA TYR A 49 -21.70 12.24 0.62
C TYR A 49 -20.32 12.60 0.08
N LEU A 50 -19.58 11.62 -0.44
CA LEU A 50 -18.24 11.85 -1.00
C LEU A 50 -18.29 12.58 -2.35
N THR A 51 -19.36 12.40 -3.12
CA THR A 51 -19.62 13.20 -4.33
C THR A 51 -19.84 14.67 -3.96
N TRP A 52 -20.69 14.95 -2.96
CA TRP A 52 -20.91 16.32 -2.46
C TRP A 52 -19.62 16.92 -1.90
N TRP A 53 -18.88 16.16 -1.09
CA TRP A 53 -17.60 16.60 -0.56
C TRP A 53 -16.61 16.92 -1.68
N GLY A 54 -16.48 16.03 -2.67
CA GLY A 54 -15.59 16.21 -3.80
C GLY A 54 -15.93 17.43 -4.66
N LEU A 55 -17.21 17.78 -4.80
CA LEU A 55 -17.63 18.96 -5.55
C LEU A 55 -17.35 20.30 -4.86
N TYR A 56 -17.34 20.33 -3.52
CA TYR A 56 -17.45 21.59 -2.77
C TYR A 56 -16.40 21.81 -1.69
N HIS A 57 -15.66 20.80 -1.20
CA HIS A 57 -14.74 21.01 -0.08
C HIS A 57 -13.57 21.95 -0.42
N ALA A 58 -13.09 21.88 -1.66
CA ALA A 58 -11.92 22.63 -2.15
C ALA A 58 -12.23 23.47 -3.40
N ALA A 59 -13.51 23.65 -3.73
CA ALA A 59 -13.95 24.37 -4.92
C ALA A 59 -15.06 25.36 -4.59
N PRO A 60 -15.11 26.52 -5.28
CA PRO A 60 -16.23 27.44 -5.14
C PRO A 60 -17.52 26.81 -5.66
N TRP A 61 -18.67 27.25 -5.12
CA TRP A 61 -19.99 26.70 -5.46
C TRP A 61 -20.29 26.69 -6.97
N PHE A 62 -19.79 27.69 -7.71
CA PHE A 62 -19.82 27.77 -9.16
C PHE A 62 -18.40 27.61 -9.69
N ASN A 63 -18.08 26.43 -10.22
CA ASN A 63 -16.76 26.09 -10.72
C ASN A 63 -16.82 25.38 -12.08
N PRO A 64 -17.00 26.14 -13.18
CA PRO A 64 -17.05 25.54 -14.52
C PRO A 64 -15.72 24.92 -14.95
N SER A 65 -14.61 25.25 -14.28
CA SER A 65 -13.29 24.70 -14.59
C SER A 65 -13.05 23.30 -14.00
N GLY A 66 -13.85 22.87 -13.02
CA GLY A 66 -13.62 21.64 -12.26
C GLY A 66 -12.37 21.66 -11.36
N MET A 67 -11.61 22.76 -11.33
CA MET A 67 -10.38 22.83 -10.55
C MET A 67 -10.64 22.64 -9.06
N GLY A 68 -9.95 21.69 -8.42
CA GLY A 68 -10.15 21.35 -7.02
C GLY A 68 -11.35 20.43 -6.74
N GLN A 69 -12.12 20.07 -7.77
CA GLN A 69 -13.19 19.09 -7.66
C GLN A 69 -12.66 17.65 -7.81
N GLN A 70 -13.29 16.75 -7.07
CA GLN A 70 -12.98 15.33 -7.05
C GLN A 70 -14.27 14.52 -7.10
N SER A 71 -14.15 13.26 -7.51
CA SER A 71 -15.27 12.31 -7.56
C SER A 71 -14.86 10.95 -7.02
N PRO A 72 -15.77 10.22 -6.35
CA PRO A 72 -15.52 8.84 -5.95
C PRO A 72 -15.37 7.94 -7.18
N VAL A 73 -14.53 6.90 -7.08
CA VAL A 73 -14.29 5.92 -8.14
C VAL A 73 -14.82 4.56 -7.75
N GLY A 74 -15.80 4.08 -8.51
CA GLY A 74 -16.45 2.79 -8.29
C GLY A 74 -17.37 2.79 -7.06
N ASP A 75 -17.90 1.61 -6.77
CA ASP A 75 -18.72 1.40 -5.58
C ASP A 75 -17.83 1.29 -4.33
N PRO A 76 -18.28 1.77 -3.16
CA PRO A 76 -17.56 1.59 -1.92
C PRO A 76 -17.24 0.13 -1.61
N GLU A 77 -15.97 -0.14 -1.32
CA GLU A 77 -15.49 -1.48 -0.99
C GLU A 77 -15.52 -1.69 0.53
N LEU A 78 -16.18 -2.75 1.00
CA LEU A 78 -16.20 -3.07 2.43
C LEU A 78 -14.86 -3.72 2.84
N LEU A 79 -14.17 -3.11 3.79
CA LEU A 79 -12.91 -3.58 4.37
C LEU A 79 -13.00 -3.59 5.91
N TYR A 80 -12.00 -4.20 6.53
CA TYR A 80 -11.82 -4.20 7.98
C TYR A 80 -10.51 -3.49 8.30
N ASN A 81 -10.58 -2.53 9.22
CA ASN A 81 -9.39 -1.81 9.67
C ASN A 81 -8.56 -2.65 10.66
N ASN A 82 -7.50 -2.07 11.22
CA ASN A 82 -6.59 -2.75 12.15
C ASN A 82 -7.21 -3.16 13.49
N VAL A 83 -8.42 -2.68 13.81
CA VAL A 83 -9.19 -3.04 15.00
C VAL A 83 -10.43 -3.86 14.65
N ASP A 84 -10.45 -4.49 13.46
CA ASP A 84 -11.51 -5.35 12.96
C ASP A 84 -12.88 -4.65 12.86
N GLN A 85 -12.86 -3.33 12.61
CA GLN A 85 -14.09 -2.58 12.37
C GLN A 85 -14.37 -2.45 10.87
N PRO A 86 -15.63 -2.66 10.46
CA PRO A 86 -16.04 -2.49 9.08
C PRO A 86 -15.94 -1.02 8.67
N VAL A 87 -15.30 -0.79 7.53
CA VAL A 87 -15.18 0.53 6.90
C VAL A 87 -15.45 0.41 5.41
N TRP A 88 -16.04 1.44 4.84
CA TRP A 88 -16.05 1.60 3.39
C TRP A 88 -14.75 2.25 2.93
N LEU A 89 -14.04 1.62 1.99
CA LEU A 89 -12.94 2.23 1.26
C LEU A 89 -13.43 2.79 -0.06
N ILE A 90 -13.14 4.06 -0.31
CA ILE A 90 -13.53 4.77 -1.54
C ILE A 90 -12.34 5.57 -2.04
N PRO A 91 -11.74 5.21 -3.18
CA PRO A 91 -10.77 6.07 -3.83
C PRO A 91 -11.45 7.27 -4.48
N MET A 92 -10.80 8.43 -4.42
CA MET A 92 -11.20 9.64 -5.13
C MET A 92 -10.27 9.86 -6.33
N THR A 93 -10.81 10.44 -7.39
CA THR A 93 -10.07 10.93 -8.56
C THR A 93 -10.41 12.38 -8.84
N SER A 94 -9.65 13.05 -9.70
CA SER A 94 -9.98 14.40 -10.15
C SER A 94 -11.27 14.40 -10.97
N SER A 95 -11.91 15.56 -11.14
CA SER A 95 -13.12 15.69 -11.98
C SER A 95 -12.88 15.41 -13.49
N SER A 96 -11.66 15.05 -13.89
CA SER A 96 -11.33 14.65 -15.26
C SER A 96 -11.79 13.22 -15.52
N THR A 97 -12.60 13.02 -16.56
CA THR A 97 -13.17 11.70 -16.91
C THR A 97 -12.14 10.66 -17.35
N ASN A 98 -10.89 11.06 -17.59
CA ASN A 98 -9.81 10.17 -18.06
C ASN A 98 -8.76 9.88 -16.98
N ASP A 99 -8.92 10.41 -15.76
CA ASP A 99 -7.93 10.23 -14.71
C ASP A 99 -8.10 8.89 -14.00
N GLN A 100 -7.10 8.03 -14.17
CA GLN A 100 -7.03 6.69 -13.56
C GLN A 100 -6.11 6.67 -12.34
N SER A 101 -5.67 7.84 -11.86
CA SER A 101 -4.88 8.00 -10.65
C SER A 101 -5.73 8.57 -9.52
N SER A 102 -5.47 8.11 -8.32
CA SER A 102 -6.11 8.64 -7.12
C SER A 102 -5.57 10.01 -6.74
N THR A 103 -6.45 10.87 -6.26
CA THR A 103 -6.14 12.10 -5.50
C THR A 103 -6.07 11.84 -4.00
N GLY A 104 -6.71 10.75 -3.55
CA GLY A 104 -6.69 10.26 -2.19
C GLY A 104 -7.80 9.23 -1.94
N ILE A 105 -7.84 8.69 -0.74
CA ILE A 105 -8.71 7.56 -0.38
C ILE A 105 -9.45 7.88 0.90
N PHE A 106 -10.75 7.63 0.91
CA PHE A 106 -11.57 7.68 2.11
C PHE A 106 -11.66 6.30 2.75
N LEU A 107 -11.49 6.27 4.07
CA LEU A 107 -12.04 5.21 4.92
C LEU A 107 -13.22 5.81 5.70
N PHE A 108 -14.43 5.37 5.37
CA PHE A 108 -15.67 5.81 5.98
C PHE A 108 -16.14 4.75 7.00
N ASP A 109 -16.33 5.13 8.26
CA ASP A 109 -16.78 4.23 9.33
C ASP A 109 -18.23 3.80 9.02
N THR A 110 -18.53 2.50 8.98
CA THR A 110 -19.91 2.12 8.64
C THR A 110 -20.89 2.36 9.79
N HIS A 111 -20.42 2.42 11.04
CA HIS A 111 -21.24 2.63 12.24
C HIS A 111 -21.35 4.09 12.65
N LYS A 112 -20.52 4.97 12.07
CA LYS A 112 -20.51 6.41 12.35
C LYS A 112 -20.61 7.22 11.07
N ASN A 113 -21.17 8.42 11.15
CA ASN A 113 -21.14 9.35 10.02
C ASN A 113 -19.80 10.10 9.96
N GLU A 114 -18.69 9.36 9.91
CA GLU A 114 -17.33 9.89 9.99
C GLU A 114 -16.44 9.22 8.94
N ALA A 115 -15.55 10.00 8.33
CA ALA A 115 -14.61 9.51 7.33
C ALA A 115 -13.22 10.13 7.51
N HIS A 116 -12.20 9.33 7.22
CA HIS A 116 -10.82 9.76 7.18
C HIS A 116 -10.31 9.80 5.75
N PHE A 117 -9.83 10.98 5.32
CA PHE A 117 -9.21 11.17 4.01
C PHE A 117 -7.70 10.98 4.10
N TYR A 118 -7.16 10.08 3.29
CA TYR A 118 -5.74 9.85 3.11
C TYR A 118 -5.32 10.44 1.76
N PRO A 119 -4.45 11.47 1.72
CA PRO A 119 -4.01 12.11 0.48
C PRO A 119 -2.98 11.23 -0.25
N LEU A 120 -3.43 10.07 -0.72
CA LEU A 120 -2.61 9.05 -1.35
C LEU A 120 -2.65 9.20 -2.87
N SER A 121 -1.80 10.08 -3.40
CA SER A 121 -1.71 10.32 -4.84
C SER A 121 -0.88 9.28 -5.59
N GLY A 122 -1.10 9.20 -6.91
CA GLY A 122 -0.33 8.35 -7.82
C GLY A 122 -0.65 6.85 -7.70
N VAL A 123 -1.71 6.51 -6.98
CA VAL A 123 -2.24 5.14 -6.92
C VAL A 123 -3.21 4.94 -8.07
N GLY A 124 -2.98 3.92 -8.89
CA GLY A 124 -3.91 3.54 -9.95
C GLY A 124 -5.21 2.95 -9.37
N ILE A 125 -6.34 3.37 -9.93
CA ILE A 125 -7.69 3.06 -9.43
C ILE A 125 -8.67 2.73 -10.56
N GLY A 126 -9.87 2.29 -10.19
CA GLY A 126 -10.97 2.04 -11.12
C GLY A 126 -10.66 0.91 -12.12
N SER A 127 -11.08 1.09 -13.37
CA SER A 127 -10.98 0.06 -14.41
C SER A 127 -9.55 -0.36 -14.75
N ASN A 128 -8.55 0.50 -14.48
CA ASN A 128 -7.14 0.18 -14.70
C ASN A 128 -6.65 -0.95 -13.78
N VAL A 129 -7.19 -1.03 -12.56
CA VAL A 129 -6.86 -2.10 -11.61
C VAL A 129 -7.40 -3.44 -12.14
N GLN A 130 -8.68 -3.47 -12.50
CA GLN A 130 -9.34 -4.65 -13.06
C GLN A 130 -8.62 -5.14 -14.33
N SER A 131 -8.30 -4.25 -15.26
CA SER A 131 -7.59 -4.62 -16.50
C SER A 131 -6.18 -5.14 -16.23
N THR A 132 -5.48 -4.60 -15.24
CA THR A 132 -4.16 -5.08 -14.80
C THR A 132 -4.23 -6.52 -14.32
N PHE A 133 -5.18 -6.85 -13.44
CA PHE A 133 -5.36 -8.22 -12.97
C PHE A 133 -5.85 -9.16 -14.05
N GLN A 134 -6.70 -8.69 -14.96
CA GLN A 134 -7.18 -9.52 -16.07
C GLN A 134 -6.09 -9.82 -17.10
N SER A 135 -5.16 -8.89 -17.31
CA SER A 135 -4.10 -8.97 -18.34
C SER A 135 -2.87 -9.79 -17.91
N THR A 136 -2.83 -10.32 -16.69
CA THR A 136 -1.69 -11.14 -16.25
C THR A 136 -1.58 -12.42 -17.07
N SER A 137 -0.40 -12.66 -17.65
CA SER A 137 -0.13 -13.88 -18.43
C SER A 137 -0.17 -15.16 -17.61
N LYS A 138 -0.11 -15.05 -16.27
CA LYS A 138 -0.25 -16.16 -15.33
C LYS A 138 -1.70 -16.68 -15.26
N ASN A 139 -2.71 -15.86 -15.62
CA ASN A 139 -4.12 -16.24 -15.65
C ASN A 139 -4.50 -16.97 -16.96
N ILE A 140 -3.82 -18.09 -17.25
CA ILE A 140 -3.96 -18.85 -18.51
C ILE A 140 -5.41 -19.36 -18.73
N ARG A 141 -6.13 -19.58 -17.62
CA ARG A 141 -7.51 -20.11 -17.64
C ARG A 141 -8.58 -19.03 -17.73
N ASN A 142 -8.20 -17.75 -17.87
CA ASN A 142 -9.10 -16.61 -17.97
C ASN A 142 -10.14 -16.55 -16.84
N TYR A 143 -9.71 -16.82 -15.60
CA TYR A 143 -10.57 -16.67 -14.44
C TYR A 143 -11.00 -15.21 -14.26
N ASN A 144 -12.22 -15.02 -13.77
CA ASN A 144 -12.80 -13.71 -13.55
C ASN A 144 -12.27 -13.13 -12.23
N VAL A 145 -11.97 -11.83 -12.23
CA VAL A 145 -11.70 -11.10 -10.98
C VAL A 145 -13.05 -10.76 -10.33
N ALA A 146 -13.34 -11.38 -9.19
CA ALA A 146 -14.60 -11.22 -8.46
C ALA A 146 -14.57 -10.06 -7.47
N SER A 147 -13.40 -9.73 -6.94
CA SER A 147 -13.21 -8.66 -5.96
C SER A 147 -11.82 -8.09 -6.09
N LEU A 148 -11.75 -6.77 -5.92
CA LEU A 148 -10.54 -5.99 -5.74
C LEU A 148 -10.60 -5.36 -4.35
N GLN A 149 -9.46 -5.28 -3.68
CA GLN A 149 -9.35 -4.64 -2.38
C GLN A 149 -7.99 -3.99 -2.24
N LEU A 150 -7.95 -2.74 -1.77
CA LEU A 150 -6.71 -2.01 -1.53
C LEU A 150 -6.29 -2.10 -0.06
N TYR A 151 -5.04 -2.48 0.16
CA TYR A 151 -4.41 -2.53 1.48
C TYR A 151 -3.07 -1.82 1.48
N GLN A 152 -2.57 -1.50 2.67
CA GLN A 152 -1.17 -1.15 2.87
C GLN A 152 -0.39 -2.39 3.29
N ILE A 153 0.33 -3.01 2.35
CA ILE A 153 1.10 -4.23 2.59
C ILE A 153 2.58 -3.89 2.56
N TYR A 154 3.29 -4.22 3.64
CA TYR A 154 4.68 -3.84 3.88
C TYR A 154 4.93 -2.31 3.89
N GLY A 155 3.91 -1.46 3.85
CA GLY A 155 4.07 0.00 3.71
C GLY A 155 3.98 0.49 2.27
N THR A 156 3.59 -0.38 1.34
CA THR A 156 3.24 -0.04 -0.03
C THR A 156 1.73 -0.17 -0.21
N PRO A 157 1.04 0.75 -0.92
CA PRO A 157 -0.34 0.53 -1.31
C PRO A 157 -0.40 -0.59 -2.35
N THR A 158 -1.22 -1.59 -2.06
CA THR A 158 -1.21 -2.86 -2.77
C THR A 158 -2.64 -3.30 -3.02
N TRP A 159 -2.95 -3.55 -4.30
CA TRP A 159 -4.21 -4.17 -4.66
C TRP A 159 -4.13 -5.68 -4.50
N ILE A 160 -5.18 -6.26 -3.94
CA ILE A 160 -5.42 -7.70 -3.90
C ILE A 160 -6.63 -8.00 -4.77
N ALA A 161 -6.53 -9.01 -5.62
CA ALA A 161 -7.61 -9.52 -6.44
C ALA A 161 -7.96 -10.95 -6.04
N ILE A 162 -9.25 -11.27 -6.02
CA ILE A 162 -9.74 -12.65 -5.89
C ILE A 162 -10.21 -13.13 -7.25
N TYR A 163 -9.62 -14.22 -7.74
CA TYR A 163 -10.02 -14.86 -8.98
C TYR A 163 -10.97 -16.03 -8.72
N VAL A 164 -12.01 -16.11 -9.54
CA VAL A 164 -13.02 -17.17 -9.49
C VAL A 164 -13.23 -17.81 -10.85
N GLN A 165 -13.77 -19.02 -10.86
CA GLN A 165 -14.16 -19.66 -12.12
C GLN A 165 -15.22 -18.84 -12.85
N SER A 166 -15.04 -18.73 -14.16
CA SER A 166 -15.98 -18.00 -15.03
C SER A 166 -17.27 -18.78 -15.29
N SER A 167 -17.30 -20.07 -14.95
CA SER A 167 -18.45 -20.96 -15.08
C SER A 167 -18.82 -21.61 -13.75
N GLY A 168 -20.09 -22.02 -13.62
CA GLY A 168 -20.62 -22.62 -12.39
C GLY A 168 -20.82 -21.61 -11.26
N ASN A 169 -20.58 -22.03 -10.01
CA ASN A 169 -20.88 -21.24 -8.81
C ASN A 169 -19.82 -20.18 -8.48
N GLY A 170 -18.89 -19.87 -9.39
CA GLY A 170 -17.83 -18.88 -9.12
C GLY A 170 -16.85 -19.32 -8.03
N GLY A 171 -16.44 -20.60 -8.02
CA GLY A 171 -15.52 -21.11 -7.00
C GLY A 171 -14.17 -20.37 -7.02
N PHE A 172 -13.65 -20.06 -5.82
CA PHE A 172 -12.32 -19.47 -5.63
C PHE A 172 -11.23 -20.26 -6.37
N GLN A 173 -10.30 -19.57 -7.03
CA GLN A 173 -9.21 -20.19 -7.78
C GLN A 173 -7.81 -19.71 -7.37
N SER A 174 -7.65 -18.41 -7.18
CA SER A 174 -6.33 -17.81 -6.90
C SER A 174 -6.47 -16.40 -6.35
N VAL A 175 -5.34 -15.88 -5.87
CA VAL A 175 -5.17 -14.52 -5.40
C VAL A 175 -4.15 -13.81 -6.31
N GLY A 176 -4.46 -12.57 -6.69
CA GLY A 176 -3.53 -11.65 -7.33
C GLY A 176 -3.08 -10.58 -6.35
N VAL A 177 -1.80 -10.21 -6.38
CA VAL A 177 -1.25 -9.09 -5.60
C VAL A 177 -0.39 -8.21 -6.49
N VAL A 178 -0.61 -6.90 -6.48
CA VAL A 178 0.18 -5.93 -7.28
C VAL A 178 0.32 -4.60 -6.56
N ASP A 179 1.47 -3.93 -6.73
CA ASP A 179 1.67 -2.56 -6.26
C ASP A 179 0.74 -1.60 -7.00
N ALA A 180 -0.01 -0.84 -6.23
CA ALA A 180 -1.02 0.07 -6.74
C ALA A 180 -0.44 1.26 -7.53
N ARG A 181 0.87 1.54 -7.42
CA ARG A 181 1.56 2.54 -8.23
C ARG A 181 2.18 1.99 -9.52
N ASN A 182 2.29 0.67 -9.63
CA ASN A 182 2.98 -0.02 -10.72
C ASN A 182 2.06 -1.06 -11.39
N LEU A 183 0.89 -0.60 -11.82
CA LEU A 183 -0.14 -1.41 -12.45
C LEU A 183 0.28 -1.91 -13.83
N ASN A 184 0.76 -3.16 -13.88
CA ASN A 184 1.06 -3.90 -15.10
C ASN A 184 0.77 -5.38 -14.87
N GLY A 185 0.14 -6.06 -15.83
CA GLY A 185 -0.19 -7.49 -15.72
C GLY A 185 1.03 -8.39 -15.47
N SER A 186 2.23 -7.99 -15.90
CA SER A 186 3.48 -8.72 -15.61
C SER A 186 3.96 -8.59 -14.15
N ASN A 187 3.52 -7.54 -13.44
CA ASN A 187 3.87 -7.29 -12.04
C ASN A 187 2.94 -8.02 -11.06
N VAL A 188 1.87 -8.64 -11.55
CA VAL A 188 0.90 -9.37 -10.72
C VAL A 188 1.53 -10.66 -10.18
N GLN A 189 1.54 -10.78 -8.86
CA GLN A 189 1.84 -12.03 -8.17
C GLN A 189 0.55 -12.83 -8.08
N TYR A 190 0.46 -13.87 -8.89
CA TYR A 190 -0.74 -14.67 -9.08
C TYR A 190 -0.48 -16.06 -8.55
N GLU A 191 -1.08 -16.40 -7.41
CA GLU A 191 -0.81 -17.67 -6.72
C GLU A 191 -2.10 -18.31 -6.19
N PRO A 192 -2.15 -19.64 -5.99
CA PRO A 192 -3.33 -20.32 -5.44
C PRO A 192 -3.69 -19.88 -4.01
N THR A 193 -2.72 -19.38 -3.25
CA THR A 193 -2.92 -18.97 -1.86
C THR A 193 -2.38 -17.55 -1.60
N LEU A 194 -3.03 -16.83 -0.68
CA LEU A 194 -2.60 -15.49 -0.28
C LEU A 194 -1.16 -15.48 0.27
N SER A 195 -0.79 -16.46 1.10
CA SER A 195 0.56 -16.53 1.69
C SER A 195 1.65 -16.64 0.64
N GLN A 196 1.44 -17.43 -0.42
CA GLN A 196 2.37 -17.52 -1.55
C GLN A 196 2.43 -16.21 -2.33
N ALA A 197 1.27 -15.63 -2.65
CA ALA A 197 1.21 -14.35 -3.36
C ALA A 197 1.94 -13.23 -2.58
N LEU A 198 1.80 -13.19 -1.25
CA LEU A 198 2.46 -12.22 -0.39
C LEU A 198 3.98 -12.44 -0.27
N GLN A 199 4.43 -13.70 -0.29
CA GLN A 199 5.85 -14.04 -0.30
C GLN A 199 6.49 -13.59 -1.62
N ASP A 200 5.87 -13.89 -2.75
CA ASP A 200 6.33 -13.47 -4.07
C ASP A 200 6.28 -11.95 -4.23
N TYR A 201 5.24 -11.32 -3.67
CA TYR A 201 5.12 -9.86 -3.68
C TYR A 201 6.20 -9.18 -2.84
N GLN A 202 6.55 -9.74 -1.69
CA GLN A 202 7.68 -9.26 -0.88
C GLN A 202 9.01 -9.34 -1.65
N GLN A 203 9.22 -10.44 -2.39
CA GLN A 203 10.40 -10.61 -3.25
C GLN A 203 10.37 -9.63 -4.42
N TRP A 204 9.22 -9.41 -5.06
CA TRP A 204 9.08 -8.45 -6.14
C TRP A 204 9.34 -7.02 -5.65
N LEU A 205 8.78 -6.60 -4.50
CA LEU A 205 9.03 -5.29 -3.91
C LEU A 205 10.51 -5.07 -3.60
N THR A 206 11.18 -6.11 -3.12
CA THR A 206 12.62 -6.11 -2.90
C THR A 206 13.39 -5.85 -4.20
N GLN A 207 12.97 -6.45 -5.32
CA GLN A 207 13.59 -6.25 -6.63
C GLN A 207 13.35 -4.84 -7.17
N GLN A 208 12.16 -4.27 -6.93
CA GLN A 208 11.84 -2.88 -7.32
C GLN A 208 12.52 -1.84 -6.43
N GLY A 209 12.82 -2.18 -5.18
CA GLY A 209 13.53 -1.33 -4.20
C GLY A 209 14.95 -0.90 -4.63
N ASN A 210 15.45 -1.41 -5.75
CA ASN A 210 16.62 -0.88 -6.44
C ASN A 210 16.42 0.57 -6.97
N GLY A 211 15.21 1.12 -6.84
CA GLY A 211 14.87 2.54 -6.98
C GLY A 211 14.05 3.08 -5.80
N GLY A 212 14.67 3.26 -4.63
CA GLY A 212 14.29 4.33 -3.69
C GLY A 212 13.08 4.13 -2.75
N ASN A 213 12.28 3.06 -2.83
CA ASN A 213 11.19 2.83 -1.89
C ASN A 213 11.22 1.42 -1.31
N THR A 214 12.00 1.22 -0.25
CA THR A 214 11.92 -0.01 0.54
C THR A 214 10.77 0.10 1.55
N PRO A 215 9.91 -0.93 1.68
CA PRO A 215 8.79 -0.94 2.61
C PRO A 215 9.16 -0.58 4.08
N SER A 216 8.50 0.44 4.63
CA SER A 216 8.70 1.00 5.99
C SER A 216 7.76 0.38 7.05
N GLY A 217 6.90 -0.57 6.67
CA GLY A 217 5.97 -1.22 7.59
C GLY A 217 6.60 -2.38 8.36
N GLY A 218 7.38 -2.09 9.41
CA GLY A 218 7.82 -3.08 10.39
C GLY A 218 9.05 -2.64 11.18
N THR A 219 9.26 -3.23 12.37
CA THR A 219 10.42 -2.90 13.21
C THR A 219 11.70 -3.26 12.48
N THR A 220 12.45 -2.26 12.02
CA THR A 220 13.79 -2.44 11.49
C THR A 220 14.69 -3.01 12.58
N ARG A 221 15.39 -4.10 12.27
CA ARG A 221 16.40 -4.72 13.13
C ARG A 221 17.72 -4.75 12.38
N SER A 222 18.82 -4.71 13.12
CA SER A 222 20.16 -4.90 12.58
C SER A 222 20.66 -6.29 12.95
N VAL A 223 21.37 -6.93 12.03
CA VAL A 223 22.13 -8.16 12.30
C VAL A 223 23.61 -7.90 12.03
N LEU A 224 24.45 -8.40 12.94
CA LEU A 224 25.89 -8.53 12.79
C LEU A 224 26.21 -10.00 13.05
N GLY A 225 26.81 -10.69 12.08
CA GLY A 225 27.06 -12.11 12.24
C GLY A 225 27.91 -12.73 11.15
N THR A 226 28.29 -13.99 11.39
CA THR A 226 29.13 -14.76 10.48
C THR A 226 28.29 -15.51 9.45
N VAL A 227 28.66 -15.41 8.17
CA VAL A 227 28.05 -16.16 7.08
C VAL A 227 28.31 -17.65 7.26
N LEU A 228 27.24 -18.43 7.37
CA LEU A 228 27.30 -19.90 7.41
C LEU A 228 27.24 -20.49 6.00
N ARG A 229 26.36 -19.95 5.15
CA ARG A 229 26.19 -20.35 3.75
C ARG A 229 25.78 -19.14 2.93
N ILE A 230 26.20 -19.13 1.68
CA ILE A 230 25.73 -18.19 0.67
C ILE A 230 25.50 -18.92 -0.64
N SER A 231 24.45 -18.55 -1.35
CA SER A 231 24.16 -19.03 -2.71
C SER A 231 23.45 -17.93 -3.48
N SER A 232 23.63 -17.89 -4.80
CA SER A 232 22.95 -16.94 -5.66
C SER A 232 22.01 -17.66 -6.63
N VAL A 233 20.84 -17.09 -6.85
CA VAL A 233 19.90 -17.54 -7.87
C VAL A 233 19.66 -16.40 -8.85
N GLN A 234 19.75 -16.70 -10.15
CA GLN A 234 19.37 -15.76 -11.19
C GLN A 234 17.84 -15.84 -11.39
N GLN A 235 17.16 -14.70 -11.20
CA GLN A 235 15.73 -14.56 -11.44
C GLN A 235 15.53 -13.42 -12.45
N GLY A 236 15.27 -13.79 -13.71
CA GLY A 236 15.25 -12.85 -14.83
C GLY A 236 16.61 -12.19 -15.05
N ASN A 237 16.66 -10.86 -15.02
CA ASN A 237 17.90 -10.07 -15.17
C ASN A 237 18.61 -9.79 -13.83
N ASN A 238 18.05 -10.24 -12.70
CA ASN A 238 18.60 -9.96 -11.37
C ASN A 238 19.25 -11.20 -10.76
N THR A 239 20.32 -11.00 -9.99
CA THR A 239 20.95 -12.02 -9.15
C THR A 239 20.61 -11.76 -7.69
N ILE A 240 19.95 -12.73 -7.05
CA ILE A 240 19.57 -12.67 -5.64
C ILE A 240 20.47 -13.60 -4.84
N TYR A 241 21.14 -13.06 -3.83
CA TYR A 241 21.98 -13.78 -2.90
C TYR A 241 21.16 -14.18 -1.68
N TYR A 242 21.14 -15.48 -1.38
CA TYR A 242 20.58 -16.09 -0.19
C TYR A 242 21.72 -16.35 0.79
N ILE A 243 21.61 -15.76 1.98
CA ILE A 243 22.66 -15.75 3.00
C ILE A 243 22.09 -16.32 4.29
N GLN A 244 22.72 -17.39 4.79
CA GLN A 244 22.42 -17.93 6.10
C GLN A 244 23.47 -17.44 7.10
N ILE A 245 23.03 -16.85 8.21
CA ILE A 245 23.92 -16.36 9.27
C ILE A 245 23.95 -17.38 10.42
N LYS A 246 25.13 -17.66 10.97
CA LYS A 246 25.31 -18.61 12.06
C LYS A 246 24.47 -18.20 13.29
N GLY A 247 23.68 -19.15 13.80
CA GLY A 247 22.81 -18.93 14.97
C GLY A 247 21.50 -18.20 14.67
N GLN A 248 21.21 -17.88 13.41
CA GLN A 248 19.93 -17.31 12.98
C GLN A 248 19.06 -18.39 12.33
N ASN A 249 17.77 -18.40 12.67
CA ASN A 249 16.77 -19.28 12.06
C ASN A 249 16.09 -18.65 10.82
N THR A 250 16.70 -17.61 10.27
CA THR A 250 16.16 -16.83 9.16
C THR A 250 17.19 -16.81 8.02
N ILE A 251 16.71 -16.97 6.79
CA ILE A 251 17.50 -16.79 5.58
C ILE A 251 17.40 -15.32 5.17
N PHE A 252 18.53 -14.66 4.95
CA PHE A 252 18.57 -13.29 4.48
C PHE A 252 18.74 -13.28 2.97
N THR A 253 18.08 -12.35 2.30
CA THR A 253 18.25 -12.11 0.87
C THR A 253 18.85 -10.74 0.63
N ALA A 254 19.71 -10.61 -0.38
CA ALA A 254 20.28 -9.36 -0.84
C ALA A 254 20.46 -9.41 -2.36
N ASN A 255 20.52 -8.25 -3.00
CA ASN A 255 20.81 -8.15 -4.43
C ASN A 255 21.94 -7.14 -4.66
N LEU A 256 22.54 -7.16 -5.85
CA LEU A 256 23.75 -6.38 -6.16
C LEU A 256 23.63 -4.87 -5.99
N SER A 257 22.41 -4.31 -5.96
CA SER A 257 22.22 -2.88 -5.71
C SER A 257 22.61 -2.48 -4.29
N LEU A 258 22.49 -3.40 -3.31
CA LEU A 258 22.78 -3.13 -1.91
C LEU A 258 24.29 -3.05 -1.65
N SER A 259 25.07 -3.88 -2.35
CA SER A 259 26.52 -3.89 -2.24
C SER A 259 27.18 -4.65 -3.37
N ALA A 260 28.19 -4.03 -3.97
CA ALA A 260 29.08 -4.67 -4.93
C ALA A 260 29.96 -5.77 -4.29
N LYS A 261 30.01 -5.88 -2.95
CA LYS A 261 30.75 -6.93 -2.24
C LYS A 261 30.05 -8.30 -2.28
N LEU A 262 28.73 -8.34 -2.52
CA LEU A 262 27.92 -9.57 -2.47
C LEU A 262 28.46 -10.76 -3.28
N PRO A 263 28.96 -10.60 -4.52
CA PRO A 263 29.56 -11.69 -5.28
C PRO A 263 30.81 -12.30 -4.64
N LEU A 264 31.48 -11.56 -3.76
CA LEU A 264 32.76 -11.92 -3.17
C LEU A 264 32.63 -12.56 -1.80
N VAL A 265 31.44 -12.47 -1.18
CA VAL A 265 31.16 -13.00 0.16
C VAL A 265 31.33 -14.52 0.20
N GLN A 266 31.97 -15.02 1.25
CA GLN A 266 32.25 -16.43 1.48
C GLN A 266 31.73 -16.89 2.87
N PRO A 267 31.49 -18.20 3.06
CA PRO A 267 31.29 -18.75 4.39
C PRO A 267 32.46 -18.41 5.31
N GLY A 268 32.17 -17.83 6.48
CA GLY A 268 33.16 -17.32 7.44
C GLY A 268 33.27 -15.80 7.50
N ASP A 269 32.77 -15.07 6.50
CA ASP A 269 32.79 -13.61 6.48
C ASP A 269 31.85 -13.00 7.52
N ILE A 270 32.20 -11.79 8.00
CA ILE A 270 31.41 -11.04 8.98
C ILE A 270 30.64 -9.97 8.23
N ILE A 271 29.32 -10.10 8.25
CA ILE A 271 28.42 -9.18 7.57
C ILE A 271 27.59 -8.37 8.56
N LYS A 272 27.19 -7.17 8.13
CA LYS A 272 26.26 -6.31 8.83
C LYS A 272 25.14 -5.89 7.87
N GLY A 273 23.90 -5.85 8.37
CA GLY A 273 22.80 -5.31 7.60
C GLY A 273 21.54 -5.08 8.41
N ASP A 274 20.70 -4.18 7.91
CA ASP A 274 19.39 -3.87 8.48
C ASP A 274 18.31 -4.62 7.71
N TYR A 275 17.26 -5.06 8.38
CA TYR A 275 16.14 -5.79 7.77
C TYR A 275 14.83 -5.53 8.53
N THR A 276 13.70 -5.75 7.88
CA THR A 276 12.40 -5.78 8.57
C THR A 276 12.15 -7.20 9.06
N ALA A 277 11.81 -7.37 10.35
CA ALA A 277 11.47 -8.69 10.88
C ALA A 277 10.15 -9.23 10.29
N GLY A 278 10.15 -10.49 9.85
CA GLY A 278 8.93 -11.19 9.40
C GLY A 278 9.25 -12.42 8.56
N GLY A 279 8.78 -13.60 8.99
CA GLY A 279 8.93 -14.86 8.25
C GLY A 279 10.29 -15.56 8.40
N THR A 280 10.46 -16.66 7.67
CA THR A 280 11.68 -17.49 7.63
C THR A 280 12.70 -17.00 6.60
N ILE A 281 12.29 -16.16 5.66
CA ILE A 281 13.13 -15.50 4.65
C ILE A 281 12.87 -13.99 4.76
N VAL A 282 13.92 -13.20 4.98
CA VAL A 282 13.84 -11.73 5.09
C VAL A 282 14.79 -11.08 4.11
N ASN A 283 14.54 -9.82 3.76
CA ASN A 283 15.40 -9.06 2.87
C ASN A 283 16.23 -8.01 3.63
N PHE A 284 17.49 -7.87 3.25
CA PHE A 284 18.35 -6.79 3.70
C PHE A 284 17.95 -5.46 3.07
N LYS A 285 17.72 -4.45 3.92
CA LYS A 285 17.63 -3.03 3.54
C LYS A 285 19.01 -2.41 3.34
N THR A 286 19.97 -2.84 4.13
CA THR A 286 21.38 -2.44 4.02
C THR A 286 22.23 -3.69 4.12
N PHE A 287 23.38 -3.71 3.45
CA PHE A 287 24.31 -4.83 3.51
C PHE A 287 25.74 -4.32 3.38
N ASP A 288 26.61 -4.77 4.28
CA ASP A 288 28.04 -4.63 4.14
C ASP A 288 28.75 -5.90 4.63
N ASP A 289 29.87 -6.21 3.98
CA ASP A 289 30.79 -7.24 4.39
C ASP A 289 32.03 -6.57 4.99
N LEU A 290 32.26 -6.82 6.28
CA LEU A 290 33.30 -6.20 7.08
C LEU A 290 34.65 -6.92 6.97
N THR A 291 34.70 -8.13 6.42
CA THR A 291 35.95 -8.87 6.17
C THR A 291 36.55 -8.49 4.82
N ILE A 292 35.72 -8.04 3.86
CA ILE A 292 36.17 -7.51 2.58
C ILE A 292 36.60 -6.04 2.72
N ASN A 293 37.91 -5.83 2.80
CA ASN A 293 38.55 -4.52 2.74
C ASN A 293 38.95 -4.19 1.30
N LEU A 294 38.13 -3.39 0.62
CA LEU A 294 38.52 -2.81 -0.67
C LEU A 294 39.45 -1.62 -0.37
N GLY A 295 40.66 -1.64 -0.93
CA GLY A 295 41.71 -0.66 -0.66
C GLY A 295 41.28 0.78 -0.94
N GLY A 296 40.79 1.44 0.11
CA GLY A 296 40.50 2.86 0.18
C GLY A 296 40.41 3.21 1.66
N THR A 297 41.42 3.90 2.18
CA THR A 297 41.41 4.46 3.52
C THR A 297 40.09 5.19 3.76
N PRO A 298 39.36 4.93 4.86
CA PRO A 298 38.33 5.85 5.30
C PRO A 298 39.06 7.10 5.80
N THR A 299 39.17 8.13 4.95
CA THR A 299 39.40 9.48 5.48
C THR A 299 38.13 9.85 6.22
N PRO A 300 38.16 10.07 7.54
CA PRO A 300 37.01 10.68 8.21
C PRO A 300 36.81 12.06 7.56
N THR A 301 35.66 12.27 6.93
CA THR A 301 35.23 13.59 6.49
C THR A 301 35.21 14.47 7.73
N ALA A 302 36.23 15.31 7.87
CA ALA A 302 36.23 16.37 8.85
C ALA A 302 35.01 17.25 8.55
N SER A 303 34.14 17.38 9.56
CA SER A 303 33.13 18.42 9.62
C SER A 303 33.77 19.76 9.26
N PRO A 304 33.20 20.58 8.36
CA PRO A 304 33.80 21.86 8.02
C PRO A 304 33.86 22.74 9.27
N THR A 305 35.09 22.96 9.75
CA THR A 305 35.41 23.93 10.79
C THR A 305 34.96 25.31 10.34
N GLY A 306 34.17 25.97 11.19
CA GLY A 306 33.66 27.32 10.95
C GLY A 306 34.77 28.30 10.60
N THR A 307 34.48 29.15 9.62
CA THR A 307 35.29 30.29 9.21
C THR A 307 35.47 31.24 10.41
N PRO A 308 36.71 31.65 10.76
CA PRO A 308 36.91 32.72 11.74
C PRO A 308 36.40 34.05 11.14
N GLY A 309 35.43 34.66 11.82
CA GLY A 309 34.94 35.98 11.49
C GLY A 309 36.05 37.04 11.57
N THR A 310 36.22 37.80 10.51
CA THR A 310 37.05 39.00 10.51
C THR A 310 36.30 40.13 11.22
N SER A 311 36.91 40.63 12.29
CA SER A 311 36.48 41.84 13.01
C SER A 311 36.58 43.08 12.09
N PRO A 312 35.65 44.04 12.18
CA PRO A 312 35.62 45.23 11.32
C PRO A 312 36.66 46.27 11.74
N THR A 313 37.32 46.89 10.75
CA THR A 313 38.12 48.13 10.92
C THR A 313 37.28 49.33 10.48
N PRO A 314 37.26 50.45 11.22
CA PRO A 314 36.32 51.55 11.02
C PRO A 314 36.78 52.52 9.92
N THR A 315 35.84 53.03 9.13
CA THR A 315 36.08 54.14 8.19
C THR A 315 35.66 55.48 8.83
N PRO A 316 36.45 56.56 8.72
CA PRO A 316 36.15 57.85 9.35
C PRO A 316 35.09 58.66 8.61
N LYS A 317 34.44 59.56 9.35
CA LYS A 317 33.49 60.57 8.88
C LYS A 317 34.09 61.49 7.82
N HIS A 318 33.32 61.75 6.76
CA HIS A 318 33.01 63.07 6.22
C HIS A 318 31.70 63.02 5.45
#